data_AF-A0A258ZAM0-F1
#
_entry.id   AF-A0A258ZAM0-F1
#
_cell.length_a   1.000
_cell.length_b   1.000
_cell.length_c   1.000
_cell.angle_alpha   90.00
_cell.angle_beta   90.00
_cell.angle_gamma   90.00
#
_symmetry.space_group_name_H-M   'P 1'
#
loop_
_entity.id
_entity.type
_entity.pdbx_description
1 polymer ?
#
loop_
_entity_poly.entity_id
_entity_poly.type
_entity_poly.pdbx_seq_one_letter_code
_entity_poly.pdbx_strand_id
1 'polypeptide(L)'
;NDPQRFYHKAQLLLREEGYINFTAYETKTPGHLHVYIHKGHTTFQEAIQLGKTISMKLAAKQPKQWRMFPTDELPLEYNILNLPYEVYAKERGASWSKHM
;
A
#
# COMPACT_ATOMS: atom_id res chain seq x y z
N ASN A 1 13.64 -0.59 -12.10
CA ASN A 1 12.47 0.02 -11.45
C ASN A 1 11.37 0.18 -12.46
N ASP A 2 10.22 -0.47 -12.23
CA ASP A 2 9.04 -0.40 -13.09
C ASP A 2 7.81 -0.11 -12.22
N PRO A 3 7.48 1.17 -11.97
CA PRO A 3 6.37 1.56 -11.11
C PRO A 3 5.02 1.10 -11.65
N GLN A 4 4.89 1.00 -12.99
CA GLN A 4 3.65 0.60 -13.64
C GLN A 4 3.36 -0.88 -13.37
N ARG A 5 4.36 -1.75 -13.53
CA ARG A 5 4.23 -3.18 -13.20
C ARG A 5 3.96 -3.39 -11.72
N PHE A 6 4.66 -2.67 -10.85
CA PHE A 6 4.44 -2.73 -9.40
C PHE A 6 3.00 -2.34 -9.06
N TYR A 7 2.55 -1.17 -9.53
CA TYR A 7 1.23 -0.64 -9.22
C TYR A 7 0.12 -1.53 -9.79
N HIS A 8 0.27 -2.03 -11.03
CA HIS A 8 -0.70 -2.91 -11.66
C HIS A 8 -0.97 -4.19 -10.84
N LYS A 9 0.08 -4.80 -10.29
CA LYS A 9 -0.06 -5.98 -9.42
C LYS A 9 -0.58 -5.63 -8.04
N ALA A 10 -0.13 -4.51 -7.48
CA ALA A 10 -0.58 -4.04 -6.17
C ALA A 10 -2.08 -3.73 -6.18
N GLN A 11 -2.59 -2.98 -7.17
CA GLN A 11 -4.02 -2.62 -7.24
C GLN A 11 -4.93 -3.85 -7.38
N LEU A 12 -4.51 -4.88 -8.13
CA LEU A 12 -5.26 -6.13 -8.26
C LEU A 12 -5.33 -6.87 -6.92
N LEU A 13 -4.19 -7.02 -6.25
CA LEU A 13 -4.14 -7.64 -4.92
C LEU A 13 -5.00 -6.86 -3.91
N LEU A 14 -4.89 -5.54 -3.87
CA LEU A 14 -5.65 -4.72 -2.93
C LEU A 14 -7.17 -4.89 -3.13
N ARG A 15 -7.63 -4.92 -4.39
CA ARG A 15 -9.02 -5.22 -4.71
C ARG A 15 -9.45 -6.62 -4.30
N GLU A 16 -8.62 -7.63 -4.56
CA GLU A 16 -8.86 -9.03 -4.16
C GLU A 16 -9.03 -9.14 -2.63
N GLU A 17 -8.26 -8.37 -1.86
CA GLU A 17 -8.33 -8.30 -0.39
C GLU A 17 -9.44 -7.36 0.14
N GLY A 18 -10.23 -6.74 -0.73
CA GLY A 18 -11.35 -5.86 -0.36
C GLY A 18 -10.97 -4.40 -0.09
N TYR A 19 -9.72 -4.00 -0.32
CA TYR A 19 -9.32 -2.59 -0.26
C TYR A 19 -9.63 -1.89 -1.59
N ILE A 20 -10.66 -1.05 -1.57
CA ILE A 20 -11.17 -0.34 -2.77
C ILE A 20 -10.82 1.16 -2.77
N ASN A 21 -10.18 1.64 -1.70
CA ASN A 21 -9.79 3.04 -1.55
C ASN A 21 -8.29 3.11 -1.25
N PHE A 22 -7.50 3.45 -2.25
CA PHE A 22 -6.06 3.68 -2.10
C PHE A 22 -5.56 4.72 -3.11
N THR A 23 -4.45 5.37 -2.79
CA THR A 23 -3.80 6.33 -3.69
C THR A 23 -2.31 6.04 -3.76
N ALA A 24 -1.79 5.92 -4.98
CA ALA A 24 -0.36 5.91 -5.25
C ALA A 24 0.11 7.33 -5.52
N TYR A 25 1.20 7.73 -4.87
CA TYR A 25 1.85 9.01 -5.08
C TYR A 25 3.29 8.80 -5.51
N GLU A 26 3.79 9.73 -6.31
CA GLU A 26 5.20 9.85 -6.62
C GLU A 26 5.96 10.40 -5.42
N THR A 27 7.20 9.93 -5.28
CA THR A 27 8.13 10.35 -4.22
C THR A 27 9.29 11.13 -4.83
N LYS A 28 10.22 11.60 -3.99
CA LYS A 28 11.41 12.35 -4.44
C LYS A 28 12.26 11.61 -5.48
N THR A 29 12.23 10.28 -5.50
CA THR A 29 13.02 9.47 -6.43
C THR A 29 12.15 9.03 -7.60
N PRO A 30 12.51 9.39 -8.86
CA PRO A 30 11.77 8.96 -10.03
C PRO A 30 11.57 7.43 -10.08
N GLY A 31 10.34 7.01 -10.34
CA GLY A 31 9.96 5.60 -10.38
C GLY A 31 9.72 4.94 -9.01
N HIS A 32 9.88 5.66 -7.89
CA HIS A 32 9.47 5.19 -6.57
C HIS A 32 8.09 5.74 -6.20
N LEU A 33 7.25 4.87 -5.64
CA LEU A 33 5.89 5.21 -5.25
C LEU A 33 5.67 4.98 -3.76
N HIS A 34 4.81 5.81 -3.16
CA HIS A 34 4.12 5.49 -1.91
C HIS A 34 2.67 5.15 -2.22
N VAL A 35 2.22 3.96 -1.81
CA VAL A 35 0.83 3.53 -1.97
C VAL A 35 0.15 3.57 -0.61
N TYR A 36 -0.77 4.52 -0.43
CA TYR A 36 -1.54 4.70 0.79
C TYR A 36 -2.88 3.97 0.66
N ILE A 37 -3.12 3.01 1.55
CA ILE A 37 -4.39 2.29 1.67
C ILE A 37 -5.27 3.04 2.69
N HIS A 38 -6.41 3.56 2.25
CA HIS A 38 -7.29 4.40 3.07
C HIS A 38 -8.23 3.52 3.91
N LYS A 39 -7.67 2.81 4.90
CA LYS A 39 -8.41 1.88 5.77
C LYS A 39 -9.15 2.58 6.93
N GLY A 40 -8.75 3.79 7.30
CA GLY A 40 -9.21 4.47 8.52
C GLY A 40 -8.42 4.05 9.77
N HIS A 41 -8.88 4.48 10.94
CA HIS A 41 -8.20 4.23 12.22
C HIS A 41 -8.03 2.73 12.46
N THR A 42 -6.80 2.33 12.78
CA THR A 42 -6.39 0.95 13.04
C THR A 42 -5.29 0.99 14.11
N THR A 43 -5.24 0.01 15.00
CA THR A 43 -4.14 -0.02 15.98
C THR A 43 -2.80 -0.24 15.28
N PHE A 44 -1.71 0.21 15.88
CA PHE A 44 -0.37 0.09 15.29
C PHE A 44 0.00 -1.38 14.97
N GLN A 45 -0.29 -2.29 15.90
CA GLN A 45 0.00 -3.72 15.73
C GLN A 45 -0.86 -4.38 14.64
N GLU A 46 -2.15 -4.07 14.58
CA GLU A 46 -3.00 -4.57 13.50
C GLU A 46 -2.54 -4.05 12.13
N ALA A 47 -2.14 -2.78 12.05
CA ALA A 47 -1.64 -2.20 10.80
C ALA A 47 -0.35 -2.88 10.32
N ILE A 48 0.58 -3.20 11.23
CA ILE A 48 1.78 -3.99 10.92
C ILE A 48 1.38 -5.39 10.42
N GLN A 49 0.49 -6.08 11.13
CA GLN A 49 0.09 -7.44 10.75
C GLN A 49 -0.57 -7.46 9.35
N LEU A 50 -1.47 -6.51 9.08
CA LEU A 50 -2.12 -6.38 7.78
C LEU A 50 -1.12 -6.08 6.67
N GLY A 51 -0.20 -5.13 6.90
CA GLY A 51 0.82 -4.80 5.93
C GLY A 51 1.75 -5.98 5.63
N LYS A 52 2.10 -6.80 6.64
CA LYS A 52 2.94 -7.99 6.48
C LYS A 52 2.23 -9.02 5.59
N THR A 53 0.94 -9.25 5.83
CA THR A 53 0.11 -10.13 5.00
C THR A 53 0.03 -9.64 3.55
N ILE A 54 -0.24 -8.35 3.31
CA ILE A 54 -0.30 -7.79 1.96
C ILE A 54 1.06 -7.88 1.27
N SER A 55 2.14 -7.53 1.97
CA SER A 55 3.50 -7.60 1.42
C SER A 55 3.88 -9.04 1.05
N MET A 56 3.51 -10.02 1.87
CA MET A 56 3.76 -11.45 1.60
C MET A 56 3.01 -11.90 0.34
N LYS A 57 1.71 -11.57 0.22
CA LYS A 57 0.90 -11.90 -0.95
C LYS A 57 1.43 -11.22 -2.22
N LEU A 58 1.89 -9.98 -2.13
CA LEU A 58 2.48 -9.29 -3.27
C LEU A 58 3.84 -9.88 -3.68
N ALA A 59 4.65 -10.31 -2.70
CA ALA A 59 5.94 -10.95 -2.94
C ALA A 59 5.80 -12.31 -3.66
N ALA A 60 4.69 -13.02 -3.47
CA ALA A 60 4.37 -14.22 -4.24
C ALA A 60 4.07 -13.91 -5.72
N LYS A 61 3.62 -12.68 -6.04
CA LYS A 61 3.26 -12.26 -7.41
C LYS A 61 4.40 -11.54 -8.15
N GLN A 62 5.37 -10.95 -7.44
CA GLN A 62 6.51 -10.25 -8.04
C GLN A 62 7.69 -10.11 -7.05
N PRO A 63 8.94 -9.96 -7.55
CA PRO A 63 10.10 -9.75 -6.68
C PRO A 63 9.93 -8.53 -5.76
N LYS A 64 10.27 -8.69 -4.48
CA LYS A 64 10.12 -7.64 -3.46
C LYS A 64 11.10 -6.49 -3.75
N GLN A 65 10.53 -5.31 -4.03
CA GLN A 65 11.26 -4.05 -4.25
C GLN A 65 10.64 -2.90 -3.45
N TRP A 66 9.96 -3.22 -2.35
CA TRP A 66 9.23 -2.25 -1.51
C TRP A 66 9.48 -2.50 -0.03
N ARG A 67 9.17 -1.47 0.75
CA ARG A 67 8.96 -1.55 2.20
C ARG A 67 7.49 -1.26 2.49
N MET A 68 7.04 -1.71 3.65
CA MET A 68 5.68 -1.47 4.14
C MET A 68 5.75 -0.61 5.39
N PHE A 69 4.71 0.21 5.58
CA PHE A 69 4.57 1.07 6.75
C PHE A 69 3.12 1.00 7.25
N PRO A 70 2.88 0.98 8.58
CA PRO A 70 3.90 0.92 9.63
C PRO A 70 4.65 -0.43 9.68
N THR A 71 5.79 -0.45 10.35
CA THR A 71 6.65 -1.63 10.57
C THR A 71 7.29 -1.62 11.96
N ASP A 72 7.53 -2.81 12.50
CA ASP A 72 8.28 -3.09 13.74
C ASP A 72 9.77 -3.40 13.48
N GLU A 73 10.20 -3.43 12.22
CA GLU A 73 11.60 -3.68 11.82
C GLU A 73 12.51 -2.46 12.07
N LEU A 74 11.95 -1.30 12.41
CA LEU A 74 12.64 -0.04 12.63
C LEU A 74 12.16 0.62 13.93
N PRO A 75 12.94 1.54 14.53
CA PRO A 75 12.47 2.36 15.65
C PRO A 75 11.18 3.10 15.31
N LEU A 76 10.35 3.37 16.32
CA LEU A 76 8.99 3.90 16.13
C LEU A 76 9.00 5.22 15.35
N GLU A 77 9.95 6.09 15.61
CA GLU A 77 10.14 7.39 15.00
C GLU A 77 10.51 7.34 13.50
N TYR A 78 10.89 6.17 12.98
CA TYR A 78 11.12 5.93 11.54
C TYR A 78 9.85 5.52 10.79
N ASN A 79 8.72 5.32 11.48
CA ASN A 79 7.40 5.12 10.86
C ASN A 79 6.81 6.44 10.33
N ILE A 80 7.63 7.22 9.63
CA ILE A 80 7.30 8.48 9.00
C ILE A 80 7.49 8.35 7.49
N LEU A 81 6.69 9.09 6.73
CA LEU A 81 6.78 9.16 5.27
C LEU A 81 7.00 10.61 4.87
N ASN A 82 7.89 10.86 3.91
CA ASN A 82 7.98 12.19 3.31
C ASN A 82 6.66 12.54 2.63
N LEU A 83 6.36 13.83 2.58
CA LEU A 83 5.19 14.32 1.86
C LEU A 83 5.24 13.85 0.39
N PRO A 84 4.10 13.39 -0.16
CA PRO A 84 4.00 13.03 -1.56
C PRO A 84 4.16 14.26 -2.45
N TYR A 85 4.67 14.06 -3.66
CA TYR A 85 4.86 15.14 -4.63
C TYR A 85 3.66 15.23 -5.57
N GLU A 86 3.37 14.16 -6.30
CA GLU A 86 2.30 14.10 -7.29
C GLU A 86 1.45 12.84 -7.14
N VAL A 87 0.20 12.89 -7.63
CA VAL A 87 -0.67 11.70 -7.69
C VAL A 87 -0.25 10.86 -8.89
N TYR A 88 0.24 9.65 -8.63
CA TYR A 88 0.54 8.68 -9.69
C TYR A 88 -0.74 8.01 -10.21
N ALA A 89 -1.56 7.49 -9.29
CA ALA A 89 -2.83 6.85 -9.61
C ALA A 89 -3.73 6.80 -8.37
N LYS A 90 -5.05 6.79 -8.59
CA LYS A 90 -6.04 6.84 -7.51
C LYS A 90 -7.16 5.86 -7.81
N GLU A 91 -7.42 4.96 -6.87
CA GLU A 91 -8.56 4.06 -6.94
C GLU A 91 -9.59 4.45 -5.88
N ARG A 92 -10.85 4.58 -6.30
CA ARG A 92 -11.98 4.88 -5.45
C ARG A 92 -13.12 3.96 -5.83
N GLY A 93 -13.61 3.21 -4.86
CA GLY A 93 -14.77 2.36 -5.00
C GLY A 93 -15.70 2.55 -3.82
N ALA A 94 -17.01 2.46 -4.08
CA ALA A 94 -17.99 2.11 -3.08
C ALA A 94 -18.35 0.65 -3.35
N SER A 95 -17.85 -0.26 -2.51
CA SER A 95 -18.35 -1.64 -2.52
C SER A 95 -19.62 -1.63 -1.70
N TRP A 96 -20.75 -1.47 -2.39
CA TRP A 96 -22.01 -1.91 -1.84
C TRP A 96 -22.08 -3.44 -1.99
N SER A 97 -22.20 -4.10 -0.84
CA SER A 97 -22.62 -5.50 -0.64
C SER A 97 -21.64 -6.63 -0.95
N LYS A 98 -21.19 -7.31 0.12
CA LYS A 98 -21.23 -8.79 0.23
C LYS A 98 -21.41 -9.26 1.70
N HIS A 99 -22.14 -8.51 2.54
CA HIS A 99 -22.67 -9.00 3.83
C HIS A 99 -24.00 -8.28 4.17
N MET A 100 -24.97 -8.37 3.25
CA MET A 100 -26.38 -8.53 3.66
C MET A 100 -26.70 -10.02 3.55
#